data_AF-A0A430RMY5-F1
#
_entry.id   AF-A0A430RMY5-F1
#
_cell.length_a   1.000
_cell.length_b   1.000
_cell.length_c   1.000
_cell.angle_alpha   90.00
_cell.angle_beta   90.00
_cell.angle_gamma   90.00
#
_symmetry.space_group_name_H-M   'P 1'
#
loop_
_entity.id
_entity.type
_entity.pdbx_description
1 polymer ?
#
loop_
_entity_poly.entity_id
_entity_poly.type
_entity_poly.pdbx_seq_one_letter_code
_entity_poly.pdbx_strand_id
1 'polypeptide(L)'
;MVMILEKVPRSLRGDLTRFFVEVDTSVFVGQVSALVRELLWEKALEKAGEGRVAMAYRANNEQGFALRLHGYTDRFLRDFDGILLVSTRNAEAMRKAEKLSKLFARYEKRRAKASEGDLEKENP
;
A
#
# COMPACT_ATOMS: atom_id res chain seq x y z
N MET A 1 7.33 -8.70 16.55
CA MET A 1 6.48 -7.99 15.56
C MET A 1 6.97 -6.56 15.48
N VAL A 2 6.98 -5.99 14.29
CA VAL A 2 7.36 -4.60 14.03
C VAL A 2 6.23 -3.95 13.25
N MET A 3 5.82 -2.74 13.64
CA MET A 3 4.93 -1.89 12.86
C MET A 3 5.61 -0.55 12.57
N ILE A 4 5.49 -0.08 11.33
CA ILE A 4 6.02 1.21 10.90
C ILE A 4 4.87 2.03 10.36
N LEU A 5 4.76 3.27 10.81
CA LEU A 5 3.71 4.21 10.42
C LEU A 5 4.30 5.45 9.74
N GLU A 6 3.64 5.98 8.72
CA GLU A 6 4.02 7.24 8.07
C GLU A 6 2.76 8.07 7.80
N LYS A 7 2.79 9.37 8.10
CA LYS A 7 1.66 10.30 7.83
C LYS A 7 0.29 9.87 8.38
N VAL A 8 0.27 9.06 9.44
CA VAL A 8 -0.97 8.63 10.11
C VAL A 8 -1.36 9.57 11.27
N PRO A 9 -2.64 9.59 11.69
CA PRO A 9 -3.11 10.35 12.84
C PRO A 9 -2.37 9.98 14.15
N ARG A 10 -2.21 10.96 15.06
CA ARG A 10 -1.58 10.73 16.37
C ARG A 10 -2.32 9.72 17.24
N SER A 11 -3.64 9.61 17.08
CA SER A 11 -4.46 8.65 17.83
C SER A 11 -4.05 7.20 17.57
N LEU A 12 -3.67 6.85 16.34
CA LEU A 12 -3.21 5.50 16.00
C LEU A 12 -1.88 5.17 16.70
N ARG A 13 -0.94 6.12 16.79
CA ARG A 13 0.31 5.93 17.55
C ARG A 13 0.02 5.64 19.03
N GLY A 14 -0.86 6.42 19.65
CA GLY A 14 -1.27 6.20 21.05
C GLY A 14 -2.03 4.89 21.30
N ASP A 15 -2.69 4.34 20.28
CA ASP A 15 -3.27 3.00 20.37
C ASP A 15 -2.19 1.90 20.35
N LEU A 16 -1.14 2.07 19.54
CA LEU A 16 -0.05 1.10 19.42
C LEU A 16 0.85 1.05 20.67
N THR A 17 1.07 2.18 21.36
CA THR A 17 1.90 2.22 22.58
C THR A 17 1.35 1.39 23.73
N ARG A 18 0.09 0.95 23.67
CA ARG A 18 -0.52 0.04 24.66
C ARG A 18 0.00 -1.40 24.54
N PHE A 19 0.52 -1.77 23.37
CA PHE A 19 0.94 -3.13 23.04
C PHE A 19 2.42 -3.21 22.64
N PHE A 20 2.98 -2.11 22.14
CA PHE A 20 4.33 -2.04 21.59
C PHE A 20 5.14 -0.93 22.25
N VAL A 21 6.46 -1.09 22.19
CA VAL A 21 7.43 -0.04 22.51
C VAL A 21 7.77 0.72 21.23
N GLU A 22 7.68 2.04 21.24
CA GLU A 22 8.16 2.90 20.15
C GLU A 22 9.69 3.03 20.28
N VAL A 23 10.42 2.36 19.39
CA VAL A 23 11.90 2.31 19.44
C VAL A 23 12.55 3.44 18.65
N ASP A 24 11.82 4.00 17.69
CA ASP A 24 12.16 5.19 16.91
C ASP A 24 10.85 5.82 16.41
N THR A 25 10.92 7.02 15.85
CA THR A 25 9.80 7.79 15.33
C THR A 25 8.91 6.93 14.44
N SER A 26 7.71 6.62 14.92
CA SER A 26 6.72 5.79 14.23
C SER A 26 7.15 4.34 13.94
N VAL A 27 8.14 3.81 14.66
CA VAL A 27 8.59 2.41 14.62
C VAL A 27 8.27 1.73 15.95
N PHE A 28 7.37 0.76 15.91
CA PHE A 28 6.83 0.07 17.08
C PHE A 28 7.25 -1.39 17.08
N VAL A 29 7.77 -1.88 18.21
CA VAL A 29 8.24 -3.26 18.37
C VAL A 29 7.57 -3.92 19.57
N GLY A 30 7.17 -5.18 19.41
CA GLY A 30 6.77 -6.03 20.53
C GLY A 30 6.21 -7.36 20.07
N GLN A 31 5.55 -8.08 20.98
CA GLN A 31 5.01 -9.41 20.71
C GLN A 31 3.58 -9.50 21.24
N VAL A 32 2.68 -9.92 20.37
CA VAL A 32 1.26 -10.10 20.67
C VAL A 32 0.79 -11.42 20.05
N SER A 33 -0.40 -11.90 20.47
CA SER A 33 -1.03 -13.06 19.86
C SER A 33 -1.45 -12.80 18.41
N ALA A 34 -1.70 -13.86 17.64
CA ALA A 34 -2.17 -13.73 16.26
C ALA A 34 -3.48 -12.94 16.18
N LEU A 35 -4.42 -13.16 17.10
CA LEU A 35 -5.69 -12.43 17.17
C LEU A 35 -5.46 -10.93 17.38
N VAL A 36 -4.64 -10.55 18.36
CA VAL A 36 -4.35 -9.14 18.64
C VAL A 36 -3.61 -8.49 17.48
N ARG A 37 -2.70 -9.22 16.80
CA ARG A 37 -2.05 -8.74 15.57
C ARG A 37 -3.07 -8.38 14.50
N GLU A 38 -4.05 -9.26 14.22
CA GLU A 38 -5.06 -8.98 13.18
C GLU A 38 -5.92 -7.76 13.55
N LEU A 39 -6.39 -7.67 14.80
CA LEU A 39 -7.16 -6.52 15.28
C LEU A 39 -6.37 -5.20 15.20
N LEU A 40 -5.08 -5.22 15.55
CA LEU A 40 -4.22 -4.04 15.43
C LEU A 40 -3.97 -3.65 13.97
N TRP A 41 -3.86 -4.65 13.08
CA TRP A 41 -3.74 -4.40 11.65
C TRP A 41 -4.99 -3.74 11.08
N GLU A 42 -6.18 -4.29 11.35
CA GLU A 42 -7.46 -3.73 10.91
C GLU A 42 -7.65 -2.29 11.41
N LYS A 43 -7.43 -2.07 12.71
CA LYS A 43 -7.50 -0.74 13.32
C LYS A 43 -6.51 0.25 12.72
N ALA A 44 -5.32 -0.22 12.34
CA ALA A 44 -4.34 0.61 11.65
C ALA A 44 -4.83 0.99 10.25
N LEU A 45 -5.43 0.07 9.49
CA LEU A 45 -6.00 0.34 8.17
C LEU A 45 -7.15 1.34 8.23
N GLU A 46 -8.06 1.20 9.19
CA GLU A 46 -9.19 2.11 9.39
C GLU A 46 -8.74 3.55 9.66
N LYS A 47 -7.64 3.71 10.39
CA LYS A 47 -7.12 5.03 10.81
C LYS A 47 -6.02 5.58 9.91
N ALA A 48 -5.50 4.79 8.97
CA ALA A 48 -4.33 5.18 8.18
C ALA A 48 -4.60 6.41 7.30
N GLY A 49 -5.82 6.56 6.76
CA GLY A 49 -6.15 7.60 5.80
C GLY A 49 -5.26 7.49 4.55
N GLU A 50 -4.60 8.59 4.17
CA GLU A 50 -3.58 8.62 3.10
C GLU A 50 -2.18 8.21 3.58
N GLY A 51 -2.05 7.87 4.86
CA GLY A 51 -0.81 7.42 5.47
C GLY A 51 -0.41 6.01 5.05
N ARG A 52 0.77 5.60 5.52
CA ARG A 52 1.34 4.28 5.23
C ARG A 52 1.50 3.48 6.50
N VAL A 53 1.28 2.18 6.37
CA VAL A 53 1.45 1.21 7.45
C VAL A 53 2.18 0.00 6.90
N ALA A 54 3.29 -0.36 7.52
CA ALA A 54 3.96 -1.63 7.29
C ALA A 54 3.93 -2.46 8.58
N MET A 55 3.76 -3.78 8.44
CA MET A 55 3.82 -4.71 9.55
C MET A 55 4.68 -5.91 9.17
N ALA A 56 5.65 -6.23 10.01
CA ALA A 56 6.43 -7.45 9.96
C ALA A 56 6.13 -8.31 11.19
N TYR A 57 5.78 -9.58 11.00
CA TYR A 57 5.47 -10.48 12.10
C TYR A 57 6.06 -11.87 11.87
N ARG A 58 6.30 -12.60 12.96
CA ARG A 58 6.83 -13.97 12.92
C ARG A 58 5.89 -14.86 12.10
N ALA A 59 6.46 -15.61 11.17
CA ALA A 59 5.76 -16.62 10.39
C ALA A 59 6.63 -17.88 10.34
N ASN A 60 6.01 -19.04 10.09
CA ASN A 60 6.71 -20.31 9.95
C ASN A 60 7.05 -20.53 8.46
N ASN A 61 8.02 -19.78 7.96
CA ASN A 61 8.60 -19.89 6.63
C ASN A 61 10.13 -19.72 6.73
N GLU A 62 10.85 -19.90 5.63
CA GLU A 62 12.33 -19.85 5.60
C GLU A 62 12.91 -18.53 6.09
N GLN A 63 12.22 -17.41 5.80
CA GLN A 63 12.65 -16.08 6.26
C GLN A 63 12.29 -15.80 7.73
N GLY A 64 11.43 -16.62 8.35
CA GLY A 64 10.96 -16.46 9.72
C GLY A 64 9.97 -15.30 9.93
N PHE A 65 9.53 -14.63 8.87
CA PHE A 65 8.58 -13.52 8.94
C PHE A 65 7.67 -13.42 7.72
N ALA A 66 6.55 -12.71 7.91
CA ALA A 66 5.69 -12.23 6.84
C ALA A 66 5.55 -10.71 6.93
N LEU A 67 5.31 -10.08 5.78
CA LEU A 67 5.12 -8.64 5.66
C LEU A 67 3.70 -8.31 5.19
N ARG A 68 3.18 -7.19 5.66
CA ARG A 68 2.01 -6.51 5.09
C ARG A 68 2.33 -5.04 4.89
N LEU A 69 1.88 -4.49 3.78
CA LEU A 69 2.06 -3.09 3.40
C LEU A 69 0.70 -2.48 3.07
N HIS A 70 0.48 -1.24 3.49
CA HIS A 70 -0.68 -0.42 3.15
C HIS A 70 -0.26 1.02 2.85
N GLY A 71 -0.89 1.64 1.85
CA GLY A 71 -0.60 3.02 1.44
C GLY A 71 0.72 3.23 0.67
N TYR A 72 1.51 2.17 0.45
CA TYR A 72 2.73 2.26 -0.36
C TYR A 72 2.39 2.24 -1.86
N THR A 73 2.87 3.24 -2.59
CA THR A 73 2.67 3.36 -4.05
C THR A 73 3.89 2.95 -4.86
N ASP A 74 5.05 2.89 -4.22
CA ASP A 74 6.37 2.60 -4.78
C ASP A 74 6.92 1.24 -4.37
N ARG A 75 6.29 0.56 -3.39
CA ARG A 75 6.72 -0.73 -2.83
C ARG A 75 5.65 -1.79 -2.96
N PHE A 76 6.05 -2.96 -3.44
CA PHE A 76 5.15 -4.09 -3.67
C PHE A 76 5.81 -5.37 -3.15
N LEU A 77 5.07 -6.15 -2.37
CA LEU A 77 5.51 -7.48 -1.96
C LEU A 77 5.43 -8.42 -3.16
N ARG A 78 6.49 -9.19 -3.38
CA ARG A 78 6.60 -10.19 -4.45
C ARG A 78 7.16 -11.48 -3.86
N ASP A 79 6.47 -12.58 -4.12
CA ASP A 79 6.99 -13.92 -3.84
C ASP A 79 7.87 -14.36 -5.01
N PHE A 80 9.06 -14.84 -4.69
CA PHE A 80 9.99 -15.49 -5.61
C PHE A 80 10.42 -16.81 -5.01
N ASP A 81 9.80 -17.89 -5.45
CA ASP A 81 10.11 -19.26 -5.02
C ASP A 81 10.02 -19.43 -3.49
N GLY A 82 8.98 -18.87 -2.88
CA GLY A 82 8.76 -18.92 -1.42
C GLY A 82 9.52 -17.86 -0.63
N ILE A 83 10.37 -17.06 -1.27
CA ILE A 83 11.07 -15.92 -0.65
C ILE A 83 10.26 -14.64 -0.91
N LEU A 84 9.85 -13.97 0.16
CA LEU A 84 9.16 -12.69 0.08
C LEU A 84 10.18 -11.55 -0.09
N LEU A 85 10.05 -10.81 -1.19
CA LEU A 85 10.88 -9.65 -1.53
C LEU A 85 10.03 -8.38 -1.66
N VAL A 86 10.69 -7.22 -1.57
CA VAL A 86 10.08 -5.91 -1.83
C VAL A 86 10.58 -5.38 -3.16
N SER A 87 9.70 -5.37 -4.15
CA SER A 87 9.96 -4.68 -5.41
C SER A 87 9.74 -3.18 -5.21
N THR A 88 10.69 -2.37 -5.69
CA THR A 88 10.57 -0.91 -5.70
C THR A 88 10.41 -0.40 -7.12
N ARG A 89 9.52 0.57 -7.33
CA ARG A 89 9.52 1.32 -8.60
C ARG A 89 10.60 2.39 -8.51
N ASN A 90 11.66 2.23 -9.29
CA ASN A 90 12.65 3.30 -9.44
C ASN A 90 12.00 4.54 -10.09
N ALA A 91 12.62 5.71 -9.91
CA ALA A 91 12.06 6.99 -10.38
C ALA A 91 11.76 6.98 -11.89
N GLU A 92 12.55 6.24 -12.68
CA GLU A 92 12.35 6.09 -14.11
C GLU A 92 11.08 5.28 -14.44
N ALA A 93 10.85 4.16 -13.74
CA ALA A 93 9.65 3.34 -13.88
C ALA A 93 8.40 4.14 -13.50
N MET A 94 8.47 4.95 -12.44
CA MET A 94 7.39 5.85 -12.04
C MET A 94 7.05 6.86 -13.14
N ARG A 95 8.06 7.54 -13.71
CA ARG A 95 7.87 8.48 -14.83
C ARG A 95 7.25 7.80 -16.06
N LYS A 96 7.72 6.60 -16.42
CA LYS A 96 7.17 5.84 -17.56
C LYS A 96 5.71 5.48 -17.32
N ALA A 97 5.37 5.01 -16.12
CA ALA A 97 3.98 4.68 -15.74
C ALA A 97 3.05 5.90 -15.81
N GLU A 98 3.48 7.06 -15.31
CA GLU A 98 2.69 8.31 -15.39
C GLU A 98 2.50 8.80 -16.84
N LYS A 99 3.54 8.70 -17.67
CA LYS A 99 3.44 9.05 -19.09
C LYS A 99 2.46 8.14 -19.82
N LEU A 100 2.50 6.84 -19.50
CA LEU A 100 1.63 5.84 -20.10
C LEU A 100 0.17 6.04 -19.68
N SER A 101 -0.10 6.34 -18.40
CA SER A 101 -1.47 6.62 -17.93
C SER A 101 -2.08 7.85 -18.60
N LYS A 102 -1.30 8.94 -18.75
CA LYS A 102 -1.72 10.14 -19.50
C LYS A 102 -2.03 9.82 -20.96
N LEU A 103 -1.23 8.96 -21.60
CA LEU A 103 -1.45 8.53 -22.98
C LEU A 103 -2.76 7.74 -23.11
N PHE A 104 -3.01 6.79 -22.22
CA PHE A 104 -4.25 6.01 -22.18
C PHE A 104 -5.47 6.90 -21.93
N ALA A 105 -5.42 7.82 -20.97
CA ALA A 105 -6.50 8.77 -20.74
C ALA A 105 -6.82 9.62 -21.98
N ARG A 106 -5.79 10.04 -22.72
CA ARG A 106 -5.95 10.77 -23.98
C ARG A 106 -6.56 9.90 -25.09
N TYR A 107 -6.17 8.63 -25.15
CA TYR A 107 -6.73 7.66 -26.10
C TYR A 107 -8.22 7.44 -25.83
N GLU A 108 -8.60 7.14 -24.58
CA GLU A 108 -10.01 6.92 -24.22
C GLU A 108 -10.87 8.17 -24.49
N LYS A 109 -10.36 9.36 -24.18
CA LYS A 109 -11.07 10.62 -24.48
C LYS A 109 -11.28 10.83 -25.99
N ARG A 110 -10.31 10.45 -26.82
CA ARG A 110 -10.44 10.52 -28.29
C ARG A 110 -11.41 9.48 -28.82
N ARG A 111 -11.40 8.27 -28.27
CA ARG A 111 -12.31 7.18 -28.62
C ARG A 111 -13.76 7.56 -28.29
N ALA A 112 -14.01 8.08 -27.10
CA ALA A 112 -15.34 8.55 -26.68
C ALA A 112 -15.87 9.67 -27.59
N LYS A 113 -15.00 10.63 -27.97
CA LYS A 113 -15.38 11.72 -28.89
C LYS A 113 -15.65 11.23 -30.31
N ALA A 114 -14.96 10.17 -30.77
CA ALA A 114 -15.21 9.56 -32.07
C ALA A 114 -16.57 8.85 -32.10
N SER A 115 -16.90 8.07 -31.06
CA SER A 115 -18.21 7.42 -30.94
C SER A 115 -19.39 8.40 -30.82
N GLU A 116 -19.17 9.57 -30.22
CA GLU A 116 -20.20 10.62 -30.08
C GLU A 116 -20.45 11.35 -31.41
N GLY A 117 -19.40 11.58 -32.21
CA GLY A 117 -19.51 12.19 -33.54
C GLY A 117 -20.05 11.27 -34.65
N ASP A 118 -20.06 9.95 -34.42
CA ASP A 118 -20.68 8.98 -35.32
C ASP A 118 -22.21 8.89 -35.09
N LEU A 119 -22.69 9.07 -33.84
CA LEU A 119 -24.12 9.12 -33.49
C LEU A 119 -24.83 10.39 -33.99
N GLU A 120 -24.15 11.54 -34.00
CA GLU A 120 -24.70 12.81 -34.54
C GLU A 120 -24.84 12.80 -36.08
N LYS A 121 -24.19 11.87 -36.79
CA LYS A 121 -24.29 11.75 -38.25
C LYS A 121 -25.38 10.77 -38.72
N GLU A 122 -25.86 9.88 -37.85
CA GLU A 122 -26.93 8.92 -38.16
C GLU A 122 -28.35 9.45 -37.90
N ASN A 123 -28.51 10.58 -37.20
CA ASN A 123 -29.80 11.24 -36.98
C ASN A 123 -29.70 12.75 -37.28
N PRO A 124 -29.92 13.20 -38.54
CA PRO A 124 -30.05 14.61 -38.88
C PRO A 124 -31.38 15.23 -38.41
#